data_AF-A0A4R2HQB9-F1
#
_entry.id   AF-A0A4R2HQB9-F1
#
_cell.length_a   1.000
_cell.length_b   1.000
_cell.length_c   1.000
_cell.angle_alpha   90.00
_cell.angle_beta   90.00
_cell.angle_gamma   90.00
#
_symmetry.space_group_name_H-M   'P 1'
#
loop_
_entity.id
_entity.type
_entity.pdbx_description
1 polymer ?
#
loop_
_entity_poly.entity_id
_entity_poly.type
_entity_poly.pdbx_seq_one_letter_code
_entity_poly.pdbx_strand_id
1 'polypeptide(L)' 'MGLILWIIAAILVIAGIVSLVRGQLLWGAALIVIGLLVGPGGVSIFT' A
#
# COMPACT_ATOMS: atom_id res chain seq x y z
N MET A 1 -4.69 16.99 -8.09
CA MET A 1 -3.82 16.55 -6.97
C MET A 1 -4.11 15.07 -6.65
N GLY A 2 -3.85 14.13 -7.56
CA GLY A 2 -4.25 12.71 -7.37
C GLY A 2 -3.23 11.66 -7.83
N LEU A 3 -2.34 12.00 -8.77
CA LEU A 3 -1.41 11.04 -9.38
C LEU A 3 -0.22 10.69 -8.46
N ILE A 4 0.27 11.66 -7.69
CA ILE A 4 1.40 11.46 -6.76
C ILE A 4 1.02 10.50 -5.63
N LEU A 5 -0.16 10.65 -5.03
CA LEU A 5 -0.64 9.74 -3.98
C LEU A 5 -0.91 8.34 -4.54
N TRP A 6 -1.41 8.23 -5.78
CA TRP A 6 -1.59 6.97 -6.48
C TRP A 6 -0.26 6.22 -6.68
N ILE A 7 0.80 6.93 -7.08
CA ILE A 7 2.15 6.36 -7.24
C ILE A 7 2.69 5.89 -5.88
N ILE A 8 2.56 6.70 -4.82
CA ILE A 8 3.01 6.34 -3.47
C ILE A 8 2.28 5.10 -2.97
N ALA A 9 0.96 5.01 -3.21
CA ALA A 9 0.16 3.85 -2.86
C ALA A 9 0.59 2.59 -3.61
N ALA A 10 0.86 2.68 -4.91
CA ALA A 10 1.36 1.55 -5.70
C ALA A 10 2.69 1.02 -5.16
N ILE A 11 3.61 1.91 -4.78
CA ILE A 11 4.91 1.54 -4.20
C ILE A 11 4.73 0.84 -2.85
N LEU A 12 3.85 1.35 -1.98
CA LEU A 12 3.56 0.75 -0.67
C LEU A 12 2.99 -0.67 -0.78
N VAL A 13 2.03 -0.88 -1.69
CA VAL A 13 1.43 -2.20 -1.94
C VAL A 13 2.48 -3.17 -2.50
N ILE A 14 3.29 -2.75 -3.46
CA ILE A 14 4.37 -3.58 -4.03
C ILE A 14 5.38 -3.96 -2.94
N ALA A 15 5.78 -3.01 -2.08
CA ALA A 15 6.68 -3.28 -0.97
C ALA A 15 6.08 -4.28 0.04
N GLY A 16 4.78 -4.22 0.28
CA GLY A 16 4.05 -5.20 1.10
C GLY A 16 4.04 -6.60 0.49
N ILE A 17 3.81 -6.73 -0.81
CA ILE A 17 3.86 -8.02 -1.53
C ILE A 17 5.29 -8.59 -1.49
N VAL A 18 6.31 -7.77 -1.76
CA VAL A 18 7.72 -8.19 -1.75
C VAL A 18 8.15 -8.68 -0.37
N SER A 19 7.70 -8.03 0.70
CA SER A 19 8.03 -8.44 2.08
C SER A 19 7.32 -9.75 2.48
N LEU A 20 6.09 -9.99 2.02
CA LEU A 20 5.44 -11.30 2.16
C LEU A 20 6.22 -12.41 1.44
N VAL A 21 6.67 -12.16 0.20
CA VAL A 21 7.47 -13.13 -0.58
C VAL A 21 8.82 -13.43 0.10
N ARG A 22 9.39 -12.47 0.83
CA ARG A 22 10.61 -12.65 1.64
C ARG A 22 10.38 -13.38 2.98
N GLY A 23 9.16 -13.85 3.25
CA GLY A 23 8.81 -14.52 4.51
C GLY A 23 8.58 -13.58 5.69
N GLN A 24 8.58 -12.26 5.47
CA GLN A 24 8.30 -11.27 6.51
C GLN A 24 6.79 -11.02 6.61
N LEU A 25 6.04 -12.04 7.06
CA LEU A 25 4.58 -12.04 7.14
C LEU A 25 4.00 -10.83 7.90
N LEU A 26 4.57 -10.48 9.05
CA LEU A 26 4.12 -9.34 9.87
C LEU A 26 4.31 -8.00 9.16
N TRP A 27 5.49 -7.76 8.59
CA TRP A 27 5.80 -6.50 7.92
C TRP A 27 5.05 -6.37 6.59
N GLY A 28 4.90 -7.46 5.83
CA GLY A 28 4.16 -7.45 4.58
C GLY A 28 2.68 -7.21 4.78
N ALA A 29 2.06 -7.82 5.79
CA ALA A 29 0.67 -7.53 6.14
C ALA A 29 0.49 -6.07 6.56
N ALA A 30 1.38 -5.53 7.40
CA ALA A 30 1.32 -4.13 7.83
C ALA A 30 1.46 -3.15 6.64
N LEU A 31 2.41 -3.40 5.74
CA LEU A 31 2.63 -2.57 4.54
C LEU A 31 1.47 -2.63 3.55
N ILE A 32 0.81 -3.78 3.40
CA ILE A 32 -0.39 -3.91 2.56
C ILE A 32 -1.56 -3.11 3.14
N VAL A 33 -1.79 -3.19 4.46
CA VAL A 33 -2.84 -2.41 5.12
C VAL A 33 -2.59 -0.92 4.96
N ILE A 34 -1.36 -0.45 5.19
CA ILE A 34 -0.98 0.95 4.99
C ILE A 34 -1.15 1.36 3.52
N GLY A 35 -0.74 0.51 2.57
CA GLY A 35 -0.90 0.76 1.13
C GLY A 35 -2.37 0.88 0.69
N LEU A 36 -3.26 0.05 1.26
CA LEU A 36 -4.70 0.11 1.00
C LEU A 36 -5.35 1.38 1.57
N LEU A 37 -4.88 1.85 2.73
CA LEU A 37 -5.37 3.08 3.37
C LEU A 37 -4.89 4.34 2.65
N VAL A 38 -3.71 4.29 2.01
CA VAL A 38 -3.12 5.42 1.27
C VAL A 38 -3.61 5.47 -0.19
N GLY A 39 -4.01 4.33 -0.76
CA GLY A 39 -4.37 4.22 -2.18
C GLY A 39 -5.83 4.54 -2.52
N PRO A 40 -6.10 5.10 -3.72
CA PRO A 40 -7.44 5.42 -4.20
C PRO A 40 -8.24 4.19 -4.67
N GLY A 41 -7.91 2.99 -4.19
CA GLY A 41 -8.55 1.72 -4.54
C GLY A 41 -9.20 0.98 -3.36
N GLY A 42 -9.27 1.59 -2.17
CA GLY A 42 -9.75 0.90 -0.95
C GLY A 42 -10.68 1.70 -0.04
N VAL A 43 -10.41 2.98 0.18
CA VAL A 43 -11.35 3.94 0.77
C VAL A 43 -10.80 5.31 0.45
N SER A 44 -11.45 6.03 -0.47
CA SER A 44 -11.17 7.45 -0.68
C SER A 44 -11.61 8.22 0.57
N ILE A 45 -10.75 8.26 1.59
CA ILE A 45 -10.97 9.06 2.82
C ILE A 45 -10.76 10.55 2.52
N PHE A 46 -10.36 10.90 1.30
CA PHE A 46 -10.14 12.26 0.84
C PHE A 46 -10.86 12.47 -0.50
N THR A 47 -12.18 12.70 -0.46
CA THR A 47 -12.84 13.51 -1.49
C THR A 47 -12.72 14.99 -1.14
#